data_AF-W4QPZ6-F1
#
_entry.id   AF-W4QPZ6-F1
#
_cell.length_a   1.000
_cell.length_b   1.000
_cell.length_c   1.000
_cell.angle_alpha   90.00
_cell.angle_beta   90.00
_cell.angle_gamma   90.00
#
_symmetry.space_group_name_H-M   'P 1'
#
loop_
_entity.id
_entity.type
_entity.pdbx_description
1 polymer ?
#
loop_
_entity_poly.entity_id
_entity_poly.type
_entity_poly.pdbx_seq_one_letter_code
_entity_poly.pdbx_strand_id
1 'polypeptide(L)' 'MDFADFIRKNLYLDAIPVAEADIPFIQQVLYSVYQAQTAVWTQRDLKDEVPITIVDSELIQYD' A
#
# COMPACT_ATOMS: atom_id res chain seq x y z
N MET A 1 -11.32 12.30 -12.61
CA MET A 1 -10.42 13.38 -12.14
C MET A 1 -9.09 13.13 -12.81
N ASP A 2 -8.56 14.11 -13.54
CA ASP A 2 -7.25 13.97 -14.20
C ASP A 2 -6.15 13.93 -13.13
N PHE A 3 -5.24 12.96 -13.22
CA PHE A 3 -4.15 12.80 -12.25
C PHE A 3 -3.13 13.94 -12.39
N ALA A 4 -2.96 14.49 -13.59
CA ALA A 4 -2.15 15.68 -13.79
C ALA A 4 -2.77 16.90 -13.10
N ASP A 5 -4.09 17.08 -13.17
CA ASP A 5 -4.79 18.12 -12.41
C ASP A 5 -4.61 17.95 -10.90
N PHE A 6 -4.63 16.71 -10.40
CA PHE A 6 -4.38 16.41 -9.00
C PHE A 6 -2.96 16.84 -8.60
N ILE A 7 -1.93 16.46 -9.37
CA ILE A 7 -0.53 16.85 -9.10
C ILE A 7 -0.39 18.37 -9.10
N ARG A 8 -0.89 19.04 -10.14
CA ARG A 8 -0.81 20.51 -10.27
C ARG A 8 -1.45 21.22 -9.08
N LYS A 9 -2.65 20.80 -8.68
CA LYS A 9 -3.37 21.43 -7.56
C LYS A 9 -2.64 21.26 -6.23
N ASN A 10 -2.14 20.06 -5.94
CA ASN A 10 -1.43 19.82 -4.68
C ASN A 10 -0.12 20.62 -4.61
N LEU A 11 0.66 20.62 -5.68
CA LEU A 11 1.92 21.38 -5.72
C LEU A 11 1.67 22.89 -5.63
N TYR A 12 0.59 23.38 -6.25
CA TYR A 12 0.17 24.77 -6.10
C TYR A 12 -0.21 25.12 -4.65
N LEU A 13 -0.94 24.24 -3.96
CA LEU A 13 -1.32 24.44 -2.55
C LEU A 13 -0.10 24.52 -1.62
N ASP A 14 0.95 23.77 -1.93
CA ASP A 14 2.21 23.74 -1.17
C ASP A 14 3.22 24.83 -1.61
N ALA A 15 2.82 25.72 -2.51
CA ALA A 15 3.68 26.75 -3.12
C ALA A 15 4.95 26.18 -3.78
N ILE A 16 4.88 24.94 -4.28
CA ILE A 16 5.98 24.28 -4.99
C ILE A 16 5.87 24.63 -6.49
N PRO A 17 6.91 25.22 -7.09
CA PRO A 17 6.90 25.50 -8.52
C PRO A 17 6.87 24.19 -9.32
N VAL A 18 6.02 24.16 -10.34
CA VAL A 18 5.84 23.00 -11.23
C VAL A 18 6.27 23.37 -12.63
N ALA A 19 7.18 22.58 -13.20
CA ALA A 19 7.35 22.52 -14.64
C ALA A 19 6.39 21.46 -15.20
N GLU A 20 5.56 21.81 -16.19
CA GLU A 20 4.61 20.86 -16.81
C GLU A 20 5.31 19.61 -17.37
N ALA A 21 6.57 19.75 -17.80
CA ALA A 21 7.40 18.65 -18.27
C ALA A 21 7.69 17.60 -17.19
N ASP A 22 7.62 17.96 -15.91
CA ASP A 22 7.94 17.07 -14.78
C ASP A 22 6.72 16.25 -14.33
N ILE A 23 5.50 16.65 -14.72
CA ILE A 23 4.25 15.98 -14.29
C ILE A 23 4.26 14.47 -14.59
N PRO A 24 4.66 13.99 -15.79
CA PRO A 24 4.72 12.56 -16.07
C PRO A 24 5.68 11.81 -15.15
N PHE A 25 6.81 12.44 -14.79
CA PHE A 25 7.81 11.86 -13.90
C PHE A 25 7.30 11.80 -12.45
N ILE A 26 6.70 12.90 -11.96
CA ILE A 26 6.06 12.94 -10.63
C ILE A 26 4.99 11.86 -10.53
N GLN A 27 4.19 11.68 -11.58
CA GLN A 27 3.18 10.64 -11.65
C GLN A 27 3.79 9.23 -11.55
N GLN A 28 4.87 8.98 -12.26
CA GLN A 28 5.58 7.70 -12.20
C GLN A 28 6.10 7.41 -10.79
N VAL A 29 6.73 8.40 -10.14
CA VAL A 29 7.25 8.25 -8.77
C VAL A 29 6.12 7.95 -7.78
N LEU A 30 5.04 8.72 -7.82
CA LEU A 30 3.89 8.50 -6.94
C LEU A 30 3.27 7.10 -7.14
N TYR A 31 3.17 6.66 -8.39
CA TYR A 31 2.70 5.31 -8.69
C TYR A 31 3.63 4.23 -8.13
N SER A 32 4.94 4.38 -8.29
CA SER A 32 5.92 3.44 -7.72
C SER A 32 5.86 3.38 -6.20
N VAL A 33 5.71 4.54 -5.52
CA VAL A 33 5.53 4.60 -4.06
C VAL A 33 4.25 3.90 -3.65
N TYR A 34 3.15 4.15 -4.36
CA TYR A 34 1.87 3.50 -4.09
C TYR A 34 1.98 1.97 -4.20
N GLN A 35 2.60 1.45 -5.27
CA GLN A 35 2.80 0.01 -5.45
C GLN A 35 3.69 -0.62 -4.36
N ALA A 36 4.73 0.09 -3.92
CA ALA A 36 5.57 -0.37 -2.83
C ALA A 36 4.78 -0.42 -1.50
N GLN A 37 3.97 0.60 -1.22
CA GLN A 37 3.15 0.66 -0.01
C GLN A 37 2.08 -0.43 0.02
N THR A 38 1.38 -0.64 -1.10
CA THR A 38 0.35 -1.69 -1.18
C THR A 38 0.95 -3.06 -0.94
N ALA A 39 2.11 -3.37 -1.53
CA ALA A 39 2.82 -4.64 -1.30
C ALA A 39 3.17 -4.86 0.18
N VAL A 40 3.61 -3.82 0.90
CA VAL A 40 3.90 -3.88 2.34
C VAL A 40 2.63 -4.14 3.16
N TRP A 41 1.50 -3.53 2.79
CA TRP A 41 0.23 -3.74 3.49
C TRP A 41 -0.34 -5.13 3.23
N THR A 42 -0.24 -5.66 2.00
CA THR A 42 -0.67 -7.04 1.71
C THR A 42 0.13 -8.08 2.50
N GLN A 43 1.40 -7.77 2.83
CA GLN A 43 2.23 -8.63 3.66
C GLN A 43 1.93 -8.55 5.17
N ARG A 44 1.23 -7.52 5.66
CA ARG A 44 0.82 -7.47 7.07
C ARG A 44 -0.31 -8.45 7.37
N ASP A 45 -1.23 -8.66 6.44
CA ASP A 45 -2.32 -9.64 6.59
C ASP A 45 -1.80 -11.09 6.63
N LEU A 46 -0.57 -11.33 6.16
CA LEU A 46 0.11 -12.63 6.26
C LEU A 46 0.79 -12.86 7.62
N LYS A 47 0.84 -11.85 8.50
CA LYS A 47 1.42 -11.98 9.86
C LYS A 47 0.41 -12.35 10.93
N ASP A 48 -0.86 -12.55 10.56
CA ASP A 48 -1.78 -13.31 11.39
C ASP A 48 -1.31 -14.77 11.32
N GLU A 49 -0.33 -15.13 12.17
CA GLU A 49 0.03 -16.52 12.43
C GLU A 49 -1.25 -17.24 12.81
N VAL A 50 -1.80 -18.04 11.88
CA VAL A 50 -2.83 -19.00 12.22
C VAL A 50 -2.19 -19.88 13.29
N PRO A 51 -2.74 -19.95 14.51
CA PRO A 51 -2.14 -20.75 15.56
C PRO A 51 -2.06 -22.19 15.03
N ILE A 52 -0.85 -22.73 14.96
CA ILE A 52 -0.68 -24.15 14.68
C ILE A 52 -1.17 -24.88 15.92
N THR A 53 -2.44 -25.27 15.90
CA THR A 53 -3.01 -26.12 16.95
C THR A 53 -2.48 -27.53 16.74
N ILE A 54 -1.47 -27.90 17.52
CA ILE A 54 -1.07 -29.31 17.66
C ILE A 54 -2.16 -29.99 18.49
N VAL A 55 -3.01 -30.76 17.82
CA VAL A 55 -4.04 -31.56 18.50
C VAL A 55 -3.43 -32.89 18.87
N ASP A 56 -3.30 -33.17 20.16
CA ASP A 56 -2.98 -34.51 20.65
C ASP A 56 -4.24 -35.37 20.57
N SER A 57 -4.23 -36.38 19.70
CA SER A 57 -5.35 -37.29 19.50
C SER A 57 -5.72 -38.08 20.76
N GLU A 58 -4.81 -38.24 21.71
CA GLU A 58 -5.07 -38.96 22.97
C GLU A 58 -5.87 -38.11 23.98
N LEU A 59 -5.95 -36.80 23.78
CA LEU A 59 -6.70 -35.87 24.63
C LEU A 59 -8.11 -35.54 24.09
N ILE A 60 -8.46 -36.01 22.89
CA ILE A 60 -9.82 -35.88 22.35
C ILE A 60 -10.69 -36.98 22.96
N GLN A 61 -11.39 -36.65 24.04
CA GLN A 61 -12.46 -37.50 24.57
C GLN A 61 -13.78 -37.11 23.91
N TYR A 62 -14.47 -38.09 23.32
CA TYR A 62 -15.83 -37.92 22.82
C TYR A 62 -16.79 -38.25 23.97
N ASP A 63 -17.67 -37.30 24.32
CA ASP A 63 -18.82 -37.53 25.21
C ASP A 63 -19.88 -38.44 24.53
#